data_AF-A0A255ZUG8-F1
#
_entry.id   AF-A0A255ZUG8-F1
#
_cell.length_a   1.000
_cell.length_b   1.000
_cell.length_c   1.000
_cell.angle_alpha   90.00
_cell.angle_beta   90.00
_cell.angle_gamma   90.00
#
_symmetry.space_group_name_H-M   'P 1'
#
loop_
_entity.id
_entity.type
_entity.pdbx_description
1 polymer ?
#
loop_
_entity_poly.entity_id
_entity_poly.type
_entity_poly.pdbx_seq_one_letter_code
_entity_poly.pdbx_strand_id
1 'polypeptide(L)' 'MEIRFQTKEESNRLQREDFLKLPGGERVLAFLRLCAALEHFPSKKKLKQKDNFIIKIIPK' A
#
# COMPACT_ATOMS: atom_id res chain seq x y z
N MET A 1 14.66 13.09 -9.49
CA MET A 1 13.26 12.93 -9.94
C MET A 1 13.16 13.56 -11.32
N GLU A 2 12.89 12.76 -12.35
CA GLU A 2 12.59 13.26 -13.70
C GLU A 2 11.08 13.34 -13.87
N ILE A 3 10.54 14.49 -14.27
CA ILE A 3 9.12 14.63 -14.59
C ILE A 3 8.95 14.25 -16.06
N ARG A 4 8.23 13.16 -16.32
CA ARG A 4 7.90 12.69 -17.67
C ARG A 4 6.41 12.90 -17.93
N PHE A 5 6.08 13.54 -19.05
CA PHE A 5 4.70 13.68 -19.50
C PHE A 5 4.35 12.44 -20.33
N GLN A 6 3.57 11.54 -19.73
CA GLN A 6 3.13 10.31 -20.37
C GLN A 6 1.64 10.12 -20.14
N THR A 7 1.00 9.37 -21.04
CA THR A 7 -0.40 8.99 -20.88
C THR A 7 -0.57 7.96 -19.76
N LYS A 8 -1.80 7.84 -19.24
CA LYS A 8 -2.13 6.83 -18.23
C LYS A 8 -1.84 5.41 -18.72
N GLU A 9 -2.13 5.13 -19.99
CA GLU A 9 -1.90 3.82 -20.61
C GLU A 9 -0.41 3.47 -20.69
N GLU A 10 0.43 4.42 -21.10
CA GLU A 10 1.89 4.23 -21.13
C GLU A 10 2.46 4.00 -19.73
N SER A 11 1.99 4.78 -18.75
CA SER A 11 2.39 4.63 -17.35
C SER A 11 2.03 3.24 -16.80
N ASN A 12 0.81 2.77 -17.06
CA ASN A 12 0.36 1.45 -16.61
C ASN A 12 1.16 0.33 -17.27
N ARG A 13 1.46 0.46 -18.57
CA ARG A 13 2.26 -0.52 -19.31
C ARG A 13 3.67 -0.64 -18.72
N LEU A 14 4.35 0.50 -18.51
CA LEU A 14 5.71 0.53 -17.94
C LEU A 14 5.76 -0.10 -16.54
N GLN A 15 4.82 0.27 -15.66
CA GLN A 15 4.76 -0.31 -14.31
C GLN A 15 4.51 -1.82 -14.34
N ARG A 16 3.67 -2.30 -15.27
CA ARG A 16 3.42 -3.73 -15.45
C ARG A 16 4.67 -4.46 -15.94
N GLU A 17 5.35 -3.91 -16.94
CA GLU A 17 6.59 -4.50 -17.47
C GLU A 17 7.67 -4.57 -16.38
N ASP A 18 7.85 -3.51 -15.60
CA ASP A 18 8.82 -3.47 -14.52
C ASP A 18 8.47 -4.45 -13.39
N PHE A 19 7.19 -4.60 -13.06
CA PHE A 19 6.74 -5.61 -12.11
C PHE A 19 6.99 -7.04 -12.60
N LEU A 20 6.81 -7.31 -13.89
CA LEU A 20 7.02 -8.64 -14.47
C LEU A 20 8.50 -9.01 -14.61
N LYS A 21 9.40 -8.03 -14.74
CA LYS A 21 10.85 -8.24 -14.71
C LYS A 21 11.35 -8.74 -13.35
N LEU A 22 10.63 -8.46 -12.27
CA LEU A 22 11.01 -8.92 -10.93
C LEU A 22 10.85 -10.44 -10.78
N PRO A 23 11.79 -11.12 -10.11
CA PRO A 23 11.63 -12.50 -9.66
C PRO A 23 10.35 -12.71 -8.84
N GLY A 24 9.82 -13.93 -8.84
CA GLY A 24 8.54 -14.25 -8.18
C GLY A 24 8.46 -13.83 -6.71
N GLY A 25 9.53 -14.09 -5.93
CA GLY A 25 9.60 -13.66 -4.53
C GLY A 25 9.69 -12.15 -4.35
N GLU A 26 10.40 -11.46 -5.25
CA GLU A 26 10.55 -10.00 -5.19
C GLU A 26 9.25 -9.27 -5.50
N ARG A 27 8.40 -9.83 -6.36
CA ARG A 27 7.05 -9.30 -6.62
C ARG A 27 6.21 -9.22 -5.35
N VAL A 28 6.30 -10.23 -4.48
CA VAL A 28 5.59 -10.24 -3.19
C VAL A 28 6.15 -9.16 -2.27
N LEU A 29 7.46 -9.04 -2.17
CA LEU A 29 8.10 -8.01 -1.34
C LEU A 29 7.79 -6.60 -1.83
N ALA A 30 7.79 -6.38 -3.16
CA ALA A 30 7.42 -5.11 -3.78
C ALA A 30 5.97 -4.73 -3.46
N PHE A 31 5.05 -5.69 -3.51
CA PHE A 31 3.66 -5.49 -3.10
C PHE A 31 3.54 -5.10 -1.62
N LEU A 32 4.22 -5.81 -0.71
CA LEU A 32 4.19 -5.49 0.72
C LEU A 32 4.76 -4.10 1.02
N ARG A 33 5.85 -3.71 0.33
CA ARG A 33 6.42 -2.36 0.44
C ARG A 33 5.44 -1.29 -0.03
N LEU A 34 4.71 -1.53 -1.13
CA LEU A 34 3.68 -0.62 -1.61
C LEU A 34 2.58 -0.45 -0.56
N CYS A 35 2.08 -1.54 0.03
CA CYS A 35 1.07 -1.48 1.09
C CYS A 35 1.54 -0.65 2.30
N ALA A 36 2.79 -0.84 2.74
CA ALA A 36 3.37 -0.07 3.83
C ALA A 36 3.51 1.43 3.47
N ALA A 37 3.96 1.75 2.25
CA ALA A 37 4.07 3.12 1.79
C ALA A 37 2.69 3.82 1.70
N LEU A 38 1.66 3.09 1.28
CA LEU A 38 0.28 3.60 1.22
C LEU A 38 -0.30 3.93 2.60
N GLU A 39 0.18 3.30 3.67
CA GLU A 39 -0.21 3.65 5.04
C GLU A 39 0.26 5.05 5.43
N HIS A 40 1.44 5.46 4.96
CA HIS A 40 1.99 6.79 5.17
C HIS A 40 1.48 7.82 4.15
N PHE A 41 0.66 7.41 3.17
CA PHE A 41 0.15 8.34 2.17
C PHE A 41 -0.87 9.29 2.81
N PRO A 42 -0.74 10.62 2.58
CA PRO A 42 -1.64 11.62 3.14
C PRO A 42 -3.06 11.40 2.61
N SER A 43 -3.85 10.68 3.39
CA SER A 43 -5.21 10.29 3.07
C SER A 43 -6.11 10.68 4.24
N LYS A 44 -7.40 10.91 4.00
CA LYS A 44 -8.39 11.21 5.05
C LYS A 44 -8.73 9.99 5.93
N LYS A 45 -7.80 9.04 6.05
CA LYS A 45 -8.01 7.77 6.75
C LYS A 45 -8.10 8.08 8.25
N LYS A 46 -9.29 7.90 8.81
CA LYS A 46 -9.46 7.94 10.27
C LYS A 46 -8.62 6.79 10.83
N LEU A 47 -7.68 7.08 11.73
CA LEU A 47 -6.99 6.04 12.49
C LEU A 47 -8.06 5.09 13.03
N LYS A 48 -7.88 3.77 12.84
CA LYS A 48 -8.79 2.77 13.39
C LYS A 48 -8.97 3.09 14.88
N GLN A 49 -10.22 3.25 15.31
CA GLN A 49 -10.56 3.46 16.71
C GLN A 49 -9.83 2.40 17.53
N LYS A 50 -8.97 2.84 18.46
CA LYS A 50 -8.17 1.99 19.34
C LYS A 50 -9.01 1.17 20.31
N ASP A 51 -10.33 1.42 20.36
CA ASP A 51 -11.21 0.98 21.44
C ASP A 51 -12.15 -0.18 21.07
N ASN A 52 -11.93 -0.86 19.94
CA ASN A 52 -12.87 -1.89 19.44
C ASN A 52 -12.89 -3.21 20.25
N PHE A 53 -12.17 -3.32 21.37
CA PHE A 53 -12.14 -4.51 22.23
C PHE A 53 -12.00 -4.17 23.73
N ILE A 54 -12.87 -3.32 24.28
CA ILE A 54 -12.95 -3.13 25.74
C ILE A 54 -13.77 -4.28 26.35
N ILE A 55 -13.11 -5.33 26.82
CA ILE A 55 -13.75 -6.37 27.64
C ILE A 55 -13.89 -5.83 29.06
N LYS A 56 -15.10 -5.43 29.45
CA LYS A 56 -15.42 -5.04 30.83
C LYS A 56 -15.70 -6.30 31.66
N ILE A 57 -14.76 -6.66 32.53
CA ILE A 57 -14.97 -7.71 33.53
C ILE A 57 -15.75 -7.08 34.69
N ILE A 58 -17.00 -7.51 34.89
CA ILE A 58 -17.83 -7.08 36.03
C ILE A 58 -17.61 -8.11 37.16
N PRO A 59 -17.08 -7.71 38.34
CA PRO A 59 -17.00 -8.60 39.48
C PRO A 59 -18.41 -8.89 40.03
N LYS A 60 -18.64 -10.15 40.42
CA LYS A 60 -19.89 -10.68 40.96
C LYS A 60 -20.08 -10.32 42.43
#